data_AF-A0A3E2DHZ5-F1
#
_entry.id   AF-A0A3E2DHZ5-F1
#
_cell.length_a   1.000
_cell.length_b   1.000
_cell.length_c   1.000
_cell.angle_alpha   90.00
_cell.angle_beta   90.00
_cell.angle_gamma   90.00
#
_symmetry.space_group_name_H-M   'P 1'
#
loop_
_entity.id
_entity.type
_entity.pdbx_description
1 polymer ?
#
loop_
_entity_poly.entity_id
_entity_poly.type
_entity_poly.pdbx_seq_one_letter_code
_entity_poly.pdbx_strand_id
1 'polypeptide(L)'
;MSRQFIGLKWPKGSQVCTPTDHQGGTRMLSRNTVLETLARVTREILELSESAPIEQTDSLRELGANSVDRADILTDAMDELGIWTSPIDFAAAQNIADIIDVLMRTEVAS
;
A
#
# COMPACT_ATOMS: atom_id res chain seq x y z
N MET A 1 11.49 25.20 -32.28
CA MET A 1 12.41 24.85 -31.17
C MET A 1 11.87 23.62 -30.48
N SER A 2 12.43 22.47 -30.87
CA SER A 2 12.11 21.17 -30.31
C SER A 2 12.63 21.07 -28.88
N ARG A 3 11.81 20.51 -27.98
CA ARG A 3 12.30 19.58 -26.97
C ARG A 3 11.36 18.37 -26.97
N GLN A 4 11.99 17.25 -27.27
CA GLN A 4 11.44 15.92 -27.44
C GLN A 4 12.19 15.09 -26.41
N PHE A 5 11.48 14.54 -25.43
CA PHE A 5 11.92 13.47 -24.55
C PHE A 5 10.65 12.67 -24.20
N ILE A 6 10.43 11.56 -24.90
CA ILE A 6 10.50 10.16 -24.40
C ILE A 6 9.69 10.00 -23.10
N GLY A 7 8.67 9.16 -22.98
CA GLY A 7 8.48 7.85 -23.57
C GLY A 7 8.04 6.90 -22.46
N LEU A 8 6.86 7.13 -21.85
CA LEU A 8 6.14 6.10 -21.11
C LEU A 8 4.73 5.99 -21.69
N LYS A 9 4.56 4.91 -22.45
CA LYS A 9 3.30 4.38 -22.94
C LYS A 9 2.51 3.90 -21.72
N TRP A 10 1.45 4.61 -21.35
CA TRP A 10 0.41 4.04 -20.49
C TRP A 10 -0.95 4.11 -21.20
N PRO A 11 -1.40 3.01 -21.82
CA PRO A 11 -2.82 2.80 -21.99
C PRO A 11 -3.19 1.38 -21.62
N LYS A 12 -3.85 1.23 -20.47
CA LYS A 12 -4.83 0.17 -20.25
C LYS A 12 -6.01 0.77 -19.49
N GLY A 13 -6.91 1.37 -20.27
CA GLY A 13 -8.30 1.43 -19.85
C GLY A 13 -8.84 0.00 -19.86
N SER A 14 -9.31 -0.43 -18.69
CA SER A 14 -10.49 -1.27 -18.55
C SER A 14 -11.18 -0.78 -17.29
N GLN A 15 -12.34 -0.15 -17.50
CA GLN A 15 -13.26 0.24 -16.45
C GLN A 15 -13.66 -1.02 -15.67
N VAL A 16 -13.40 -1.04 -14.37
CA VAL A 16 -14.26 -1.71 -13.41
C VAL A 16 -14.63 -0.67 -12.36
N CYS A 17 -15.92 -0.36 -12.33
CA CYS A 17 -16.51 0.52 -11.35
C CYS A 17 -16.54 -0.19 -10.00
N THR A 18 -15.96 0.40 -8.96
CA THR A 18 -16.57 0.38 -7.62
C THR A 18 -16.49 1.79 -7.05
N PRO A 19 -17.48 2.22 -6.26
CA PRO A 19 -17.47 3.55 -5.66
C PRO A 19 -16.36 3.57 -4.61
N THR A 20 -15.15 4.00 -4.98
CA THR A 20 -14.18 4.43 -3.98
C THR A 20 -14.73 5.71 -3.40
N ASP A 21 -15.33 5.57 -2.22
CA ASP A 21 -15.77 6.65 -1.37
C ASP A 21 -14.64 7.70 -1.28
N HIS A 22 -14.76 8.79 -2.05
CA HIS A 22 -13.99 10.00 -1.87
C HIS A 22 -14.46 10.67 -0.58
N GLN A 23 -14.16 10.07 0.57
CA GLN A 23 -14.37 10.73 1.85
C GLN A 23 -13.16 11.59 2.18
N GLY A 24 -13.16 12.78 1.57
CA GLY A 24 -12.48 13.95 2.10
C GLY A 24 -13.19 14.38 3.39
N GLY A 25 -12.67 13.92 4.52
CA GLY A 25 -13.05 14.34 5.86
C GLY A 25 -11.99 13.75 6.79
N THR A 26 -11.35 14.57 7.62
CA THR A 26 -10.21 14.24 8.49
C THR A 26 -10.23 12.78 8.95
N ARG A 27 -9.53 11.90 8.22
CA ARG A 27 -9.64 10.46 8.43
C ARG A 27 -8.80 10.11 9.64
N MET A 28 -9.43 9.84 10.78
CA MET A 28 -8.75 9.08 11.83
C MET A 28 -8.26 7.78 11.18
N LEU A 29 -6.95 7.61 11.16
CA LEU A 29 -6.31 6.44 10.60
C LEU A 29 -6.66 5.22 11.46
N SER A 30 -7.60 4.41 10.97
CA SER A 30 -8.04 3.18 11.63
C SER A 30 -7.17 2.02 11.18
N ARG A 31 -6.88 1.09 12.09
CA ARG A 31 -6.21 -0.19 11.77
C ARG A 31 -6.85 -0.91 10.58
N ASN A 32 -8.18 -0.92 10.50
CA ASN A 32 -8.89 -1.55 9.39
C ASN A 32 -8.64 -0.82 8.07
N THR A 33 -8.57 0.52 8.07
CA THR A 33 -8.20 1.30 6.88
C THR A 33 -6.79 0.94 6.40
N VAL A 34 -5.82 0.85 7.31
CA VAL A 34 -4.44 0.50 6.95
C VAL A 34 -4.39 -0.91 6.36
N LEU A 35 -5.10 -1.86 6.98
CA LEU A 35 -5.18 -3.23 6.48
C LEU A 35 -5.80 -3.29 5.08
N GLU A 36 -6.91 -2.59 4.85
CA GLU A 36 -7.58 -2.54 3.55
C GLU A 36 -6.68 -1.94 2.47
N THR A 37 -5.99 -0.84 2.78
CA THR A 37 -5.00 -0.22 1.90
C THR A 37 -3.85 -1.18 1.60
N LEU A 38 -3.22 -1.76 2.63
CA LEU A 38 -2.13 -2.72 2.45
C LEU A 38 -2.57 -3.93 1.63
N ALA A 39 -3.74 -4.49 1.91
CA ALA A 39 -4.26 -5.64 1.17
C ALA A 39 -4.54 -5.28 -0.29
N ARG A 40 -5.08 -4.09 -0.57
CA ARG A 40 -5.32 -3.62 -1.94
C ARG A 40 -4.01 -3.46 -2.71
N VAL A 41 -3.07 -2.71 -2.17
CA VAL A 41 -1.76 -2.46 -2.78
C VAL A 41 -0.97 -3.75 -2.97
N THR A 42 -1.03 -4.66 -2.00
CA THR A 42 -0.39 -5.98 -2.10
C THR A 42 -0.97 -6.80 -3.26
N ARG A 43 -2.29 -6.80 -3.45
CA ARG A 43 -2.92 -7.50 -4.58
C ARG A 43 -2.53 -6.89 -5.92
N GLU A 44 -2.42 -5.57 -5.98
CA GLU A 44 -2.02 -4.85 -7.19
C GLU A 44 -0.58 -5.19 -7.59
N ILE A 45 0.36 -5.16 -6.64
CA ILE A 45 1.79 -5.39 -6.90
C ILE A 45 2.09 -6.87 -7.13
N LEU A 46 1.48 -7.78 -6.37
CA LEU A 46 1.71 -9.23 -6.50
C LEU A 46 0.77 -9.89 -7.53
N GLU A 47 -0.04 -9.10 -8.26
CA GLU A 47 -1.02 -9.57 -9.24
C GLU A 47 -1.94 -10.67 -8.69
N LEU A 48 -2.32 -10.57 -7.41
CA LEU A 48 -3.17 -11.55 -6.73
C LEU A 48 -4.64 -11.37 -7.14
N SER A 49 -5.42 -12.45 -7.03
CA SER A 49 -6.87 -12.37 -7.20
C SER A 49 -7.48 -11.37 -6.20
N GLU A 50 -8.49 -10.61 -6.63
CA GLU A 50 -9.27 -9.73 -5.73
C GLU A 50 -9.91 -10.51 -4.57
N SER A 51 -10.20 -11.79 -4.79
CA SER A 51 -10.76 -12.71 -3.80
C SER A 51 -9.71 -13.35 -2.87
N ALA A 52 -8.42 -13.07 -3.06
CA ALA A 52 -7.38 -13.61 -2.20
C ALA A 52 -7.52 -13.02 -0.79
N PRO A 53 -7.73 -13.87 0.24
CA PRO A 53 -7.75 -13.41 1.61
C PRO A 53 -6.36 -12.90 1.97
N ILE A 54 -6.32 -11.72 2.59
CA ILE A 54 -5.11 -11.15 3.17
C ILE A 54 -5.49 -10.77 4.60
N GLU A 55 -4.89 -11.46 5.56
CA GLU A 55 -5.15 -11.29 6.98
C GLU A 55 -3.97 -10.60 7.68
N GLN A 56 -4.21 -10.04 8.86
CA GLN A 56 -3.18 -9.33 9.62
C GLN A 56 -2.00 -10.24 10.02
N THR A 57 -2.23 -11.53 10.14
CA THR A 57 -1.20 -12.52 10.47
C THR A 57 -0.33 -12.91 9.29
N ASP A 58 -0.74 -12.56 8.06
CA ASP A 58 0.01 -12.94 6.87
C ASP A 58 1.32 -12.15 6.77
N SER A 59 2.37 -12.85 6.35
CA SER A 59 3.62 -12.21 5.97
C SER A 59 3.59 -11.83 4.49
N LEU A 60 3.98 -10.58 4.16
CA LEU A 60 4.18 -10.18 2.76
C LEU A 60 5.11 -11.16 2.03
N ARG A 61 6.12 -11.69 2.72
CA ARG A 61 7.06 -12.67 2.15
C ARG A 61 6.38 -14.00 1.85
N GLU A 62 5.44 -14.45 2.69
CA GLU A 62 4.68 -15.68 2.46
C GLU A 62 3.64 -15.52 1.35
N LEU A 63 3.13 -14.30 1.16
CA LEU A 63 2.28 -13.93 0.02
C LEU A 63 3.05 -13.84 -1.31
N GLY A 64 4.38 -13.96 -1.28
CA GLY A 64 5.23 -13.95 -2.47
C GLY A 64 6.00 -12.65 -2.71
N ALA A 65 5.87 -11.65 -1.83
CA ALA A 65 6.59 -10.40 -1.96
C ALA A 65 8.10 -10.59 -1.73
N ASN A 66 8.88 -10.18 -2.72
CA ASN A 66 10.32 -10.08 -2.62
C ASN A 66 10.74 -8.72 -1.98
N SER A 67 12.04 -8.45 -1.93
CA SER A 67 12.54 -7.22 -1.30
C SER A 67 12.13 -5.93 -2.01
N VAL A 68 11.97 -5.96 -3.34
CA VAL A 68 11.52 -4.84 -4.17
C VAL A 68 10.02 -4.66 -3.99
N ASP A 69 9.25 -5.74 -4.14
CA ASP A 69 7.78 -5.70 -3.98
C ASP A 69 7.40 -5.18 -2.60
N ARG A 70 8.11 -5.60 -1.54
CA ARG A 70 7.88 -5.09 -0.18
C ARG A 70 8.11 -3.59 -0.08
N ALA A 71 9.15 -3.06 -0.73
CA ALA A 71 9.43 -1.63 -0.69
C ALA A 71 8.35 -0.84 -1.45
N ASP A 72 7.90 -1.35 -2.59
CA ASP A 72 6.84 -0.74 -3.39
C ASP A 72 5.50 -0.78 -2.63
N ILE A 73 5.13 -1.93 -2.04
CA ILE A 73 3.91 -2.08 -1.23
C ILE A 73 3.88 -1.08 -0.07
N LEU A 74 4.99 -0.96 0.66
CA LEU A 74 5.08 -0.03 1.77
C LEU A 74 5.00 1.41 1.30
N THR A 75 5.66 1.76 0.20
CA THR A 75 5.71 3.12 -0.31
C THR A 75 4.35 3.57 -0.84
N ASP A 76 3.68 2.72 -1.62
CA ASP A 76 2.35 3.01 -2.18
C ASP A 76 1.29 3.08 -1.06
N ALA A 77 1.34 2.18 -0.08
CA ALA A 77 0.44 2.24 1.07
C ALA A 77 0.65 3.51 1.91
N MET A 78 1.90 3.94 2.11
CA MET A 78 2.23 5.19 2.80
C MET A 78 1.72 6.42 2.04
N ASP A 79 1.91 6.47 0.73
CA ASP A 79 1.44 7.57 -0.13
C ASP A 79 -0.09 7.69 -0.08
N GLU A 80 -0.81 6.57 -0.18
CA GLU A 80 -2.27 6.55 -0.10
C GLU A 80 -2.82 6.94 1.27
N LEU A 81 -2.13 6.55 2.34
CA LEU A 81 -2.51 6.89 3.71
C LEU A 81 -2.08 8.32 4.08
N GLY A 82 -1.23 8.96 3.27
CA GLY A 82 -0.69 10.29 3.54
C GLY A 82 0.30 10.33 4.71
N ILE A 83 0.94 9.20 5.01
CA ILE A 83 1.87 9.03 6.12
C ILE A 83 3.27 8.75 5.61
N TRP A 84 4.30 9.18 6.33
CA TRP A 84 5.69 8.94 5.93
C TRP A 84 6.53 8.50 7.12
N THR A 85 7.20 7.35 6.99
CA THR A 85 8.18 6.87 7.97
C THR A 85 9.37 6.23 7.27
N SER A 86 10.45 5.97 8.02
CA SER A 86 11.64 5.37 7.44
C SER A 86 11.41 3.89 7.13
N PRO A 87 11.83 3.38 5.96
CA PRO A 87 11.78 1.95 5.64
C PRO A 87 12.47 1.06 6.68
N ILE A 88 13.43 1.61 7.44
CA ILE A 88 14.13 0.89 8.51
C ILE A 88 13.21 0.52 9.67
N ASP A 89 12.12 1.27 9.89
CA ASP A 89 11.15 1.02 10.96
C ASP A 89 10.37 -0.29 10.71
N PHE A 90 10.28 -0.72 9.45
CA PHE A 90 9.67 -1.99 9.04
C PHE A 90 10.65 -3.17 9.02
N ALA A 91 11.93 -2.97 9.34
CA ALA A 91 12.93 -4.05 9.29
C ALA A 91 12.61 -5.20 10.25
N ALA A 92 11.97 -4.88 11.39
CA ALA A 92 11.53 -5.88 12.37
C ALA A 92 10.17 -6.50 12.03
N ALA A 93 9.39 -5.90 11.13
CA ALA A 93 8.03 -6.32 10.83
C ALA A 93 8.04 -7.67 10.09
N GLN A 94 7.34 -8.66 10.65
CA GLN A 94 7.24 -10.02 10.09
C GLN A 94 5.93 -10.24 9.33
N ASN A 95 4.85 -9.61 9.79
CA ASN A 95 3.51 -9.74 9.25
C ASN A 95 2.84 -8.37 9.02
N ILE A 96 1.66 -8.40 8.43
CA ILE A 96 0.87 -7.19 8.15
C ILE A 96 0.49 -6.44 9.44
N ALA A 97 0.20 -7.14 10.55
CA ALA A 97 -0.10 -6.49 11.83
C ALA A 97 1.08 -5.64 12.33
N ASP A 98 2.32 -6.14 12.22
CA ASP A 98 3.51 -5.39 12.60
C ASP A 98 3.68 -4.13 11.75
N ILE A 99 3.41 -4.22 10.44
CA ILE A 99 3.46 -3.06 9.52
C ILE A 99 2.42 -2.01 9.93
N ILE A 100 1.18 -2.45 10.20
CA ILE A 100 0.11 -1.57 10.69
C ILE A 100 0.54 -0.88 11.99
N ASP A 101 1.12 -1.61 12.93
CA ASP A 101 1.54 -1.06 14.22
C ASP A 101 2.65 -0.02 14.06
N VAL A 102 3.57 -0.21 13.11
CA VAL A 102 4.58 0.80 12.75
C VAL A 102 3.91 2.06 12.21
N LEU A 103 3.00 1.92 11.24
CA LEU A 103 2.29 3.05 10.62
C LEU A 103 1.42 3.83 11.62
N MET A 104 0.73 3.12 12.51
CA MET A 104 -0.11 3.74 13.54
C MET A 104 0.71 4.43 14.64
N ARG A 105 1.97 4.02 14.87
CA ARG A 105 2.86 4.69 15.84
C ARG A 105 3.26 6.09 15.36
N THR A 106 3.46 6.26 14.05
CA THR A 106 3.96 7.53 13.47
C THR A 106 2.92 8.65 13.53
N GLU A 107 1.63 8.33 13.44
CA GLU A 107 0.52 9.29 13.58
C GLU A 107 0.52 10.02 14.93
N VAL A 108 1.06 9.41 15.99
CA VAL A 108 0.98 9.93 17.36
C VAL A 108 2.12 10.93 17.67
N ALA A 109 2.99 11.23 16.71
CA ALA A 109 4.14 12.12 16.91
C ALA A 109 3.92 13.60 16.50
N SER A 110 2.66 14.05 16.35
CA SER A 110 2.33 15.47 16.09
C SER A 110 1.99 16.24 17.36
#